data_AF-A0A7K4VQ42-F1
#
_entry.id   AF-A0A7K4VQ42-F1
#
_cell.length_a   1.000
_cell.length_b   1.000
_cell.length_c   1.000
_cell.angle_alpha   90.00
_cell.angle_beta   90.00
_cell.angle_gamma   90.00
#
_symmetry.space_group_name_H-M   'P 1'
#
loop_
_entity.id
_entity.type
_entity.pdbx_description
1 polymer ?
#
loop_
_entity_poly.entity_id
_entity_poly.type
_entity_poly.pdbx_seq_one_letter_code
_entity_poly.pdbx_strand_id
1 'polypeptide(L)' 'MSCYTRCQPCGPTPLGSSCNEPCVRQCQDSTVFIQPSPVVVTLPGPILSSFPQNTA' A
#
# COMPACT_ATOMS: atom_id res chain seq x y z
N MET A 1 9.59 9.86 15.34
CA MET A 1 8.23 9.67 14.78
C MET A 1 7.31 9.32 15.93
N SER A 2 6.36 10.18 16.31
CA SER A 2 5.49 9.95 17.46
C SER A 2 4.05 10.29 17.09
N CYS A 3 3.12 9.42 17.49
CA CYS A 3 1.70 9.68 17.39
C CYS A 3 1.26 10.51 18.59
N TYR A 4 0.61 11.64 18.36
CA TYR A 4 0.08 12.44 19.46
C TYR A 4 -1.36 12.03 19.77
N THR A 5 -1.65 12.00 21.07
CA THR A 5 -3.00 11.72 21.56
C THR A 5 -3.81 12.99 21.37
N ARG A 6 -4.89 12.91 20.59
CA ARG A 6 -5.84 14.03 20.45
C ARG A 6 -7.03 13.92 21.40
N CYS A 7 -6.90 13.08 22.42
CA CYS A 7 -7.92 12.85 23.42
C CYS A 7 -7.72 13.86 24.55
N GLN A 8 -8.76 14.65 24.82
CA GLN A 8 -8.77 15.52 25.99
C GLN A 8 -8.91 14.63 27.25
N PRO A 9 -8.16 14.90 28.33
CA PRO A 9 -8.42 14.21 29.59
C PRO A 9 -9.83 14.55 30.04
N CYS A 10 -10.66 13.53 30.19
CA CYS A 10 -11.96 13.65 30.84
C CYS A 10 -11.73 14.24 32.23
N GLY A 11 -12.38 15.37 32.53
CA GLY A 11 -12.17 16.09 33.78
C GLY A 11 -12.49 15.25 35.03
N PRO A 12 -12.11 15.73 36.24
CA PRO A 12 -12.23 14.98 37.48
C PRO A 12 -13.66 15.00 38.07
N THR A 13 -14.70 14.79 37.26
CA THR A 13 -16.10 14.93 37.72
C THR A 13 -16.86 13.59 37.63
N PRO A 14 -17.44 13.09 38.74
CA PRO A 14 -18.09 11.78 38.82
C PRO A 14 -19.56 11.83 38.35
N LEU A 15 -19.86 12.62 37.31
CA LEU A 15 -21.21 12.75 36.78
C LEU A 15 -21.25 12.22 35.35
N GLY A 16 -21.42 10.90 35.23
CA GLY A 16 -22.27 10.22 34.25
C GLY A 16 -22.06 10.43 32.74
N SER A 17 -21.19 11.33 32.28
CA SER A 17 -20.80 11.42 30.88
C SER A 17 -19.41 10.80 30.74
N SER A 18 -19.39 9.46 30.68
CA SER A 18 -18.25 8.72 30.15
C SER A 18 -17.90 9.32 28.79
N CYS A 19 -16.66 9.73 28.60
CA CYS A 19 -16.14 10.19 27.31
C CYS A 19 -16.20 9.03 26.31
N ASN A 20 -17.38 8.83 25.72
CA ASN A 20 -17.64 7.78 24.76
C ASN A 20 -17.21 8.21 23.34
N GLU A 21 -16.66 9.42 23.18
CA GLU A 21 -16.06 9.82 21.92
C GLU A 21 -14.84 8.95 21.60
N PRO A 22 -14.70 8.50 20.34
CA PRO A 22 -13.60 7.66 19.93
C PRO A 22 -12.27 8.39 20.12
N CYS A 23 -11.47 7.90 21.05
CA CYS A 23 -10.11 8.38 21.29
C CYS A 23 -9.18 7.80 20.22
N VAL A 24 -8.93 8.59 19.17
CA VAL A 24 -7.98 8.23 18.12
C VAL A 24 -6.65 8.96 18.33
N ARG A 25 -5.54 8.26 18.06
CA ARG A 25 -4.22 8.88 17.98
C ARG A 25 -3.98 9.34 16.57
N GLN A 26 -3.56 10.59 16.42
CA GLN A 26 -3.18 11.11 15.11
C GLN A 26 -1.69 10.82 14.90
N CYS A 27 -1.41 10.05 13.87
CA CYS A 27 -0.07 9.69 13.42
C CYS A 27 0.17 10.31 12.04
N GLN A 28 1.42 10.35 11.60
CA GLN A 28 1.73 10.60 10.19
C GLN A 28 1.27 9.42 9.33
N ASP A 29 1.07 9.65 8.03
CA ASP A 29 0.74 8.60 7.08
C ASP A 29 1.82 7.52 7.08
N SER A 30 1.41 6.25 7.11
CA SER A 30 2.30 5.12 6.98
C SER A 30 2.48 4.76 5.52
N THR A 31 3.73 4.64 5.05
CA THR A 31 4.02 4.09 3.73
C THR A 31 4.20 2.58 3.84
N VAL A 32 3.40 1.81 3.10
CA VAL A 32 3.54 0.37 2.97
C VAL A 32 4.00 0.04 1.55
N PHE A 33 5.04 -0.77 1.43
CA PHE A 33 5.52 -1.29 0.16
C PHE A 33 5.19 -2.78 0.06
N ILE A 34 4.53 -3.17 -1.03
CA ILE A 34 4.25 -4.58 -1.34
C ILE A 34 5.33 -5.05 -2.31
N GLN A 35 6.11 -6.04 -1.89
CA GLN A 35 7.13 -6.66 -2.74
C GLN A 35 6.63 -8.02 -3.24
N PRO A 36 6.11 -8.12 -4.47
CA PRO A 36 5.75 -9.41 -5.04
C PRO A 36 7.00 -10.22 -5.38
N SER A 37 6.84 -11.54 -5.48
CA SER A 37 7.90 -12.43 -5.96
C SER A 37 8.26 -12.12 -7.42
N PRO A 38 9.54 -12.25 -7.82
CA PRO A 38 9.95 -12.04 -9.20
C PRO A 38 9.27 -13.07 -10.12
N VAL A 39 8.84 -12.61 -11.30
CA VAL A 39 8.22 -13.46 -12.33
C VAL A 39 9.17 -13.56 -13.52
N VAL A 40 9.39 -14.78 -14.00
CA VAL A 40 10.16 -15.04 -15.21
C VAL A 40 9.23 -14.98 -16.41
N VAL A 41 9.57 -14.13 -17.39
CA VAL A 41 8.87 -14.04 -18.66
C VAL A 41 9.72 -14.69 -19.74
N THR A 42 9.14 -15.64 -20.48
CA THR A 42 9.76 -16.21 -21.68
C THR A 42 9.19 -15.51 -22.90
N LEU A 43 10.06 -14.93 -23.73
CA LEU A 43 9.67 -14.34 -25.01
C LEU A 43 9.79 -15.40 -26.11
N PRO A 44 8.80 -15.51 -27.02
CA PRO A 44 8.93 -16.38 -28.18
C PRO A 44 10.12 -15.94 -29.03
N GLY A 45 10.83 -16.91 -29.61
CA GLY A 45 11.97 -16.65 -30.48
C GLY A 45 11.59 -15.82 -31.72
N PRO A 46 12.57 -15.19 -32.39
CA PRO A 46 12.32 -14.43 -33.60
C PRO A 46 11.77 -15.32 -34.71
N ILE A 47 10.70 -14.88 -35.37
CA ILE A 47 10.19 -15.53 -36.57
C ILE A 47 11.06 -15.09 -37.74
N LEU A 48 11.85 -16.03 -38.30
CA LEU A 48 12.61 -15.79 -39.52
C LEU A 48 11.76 -16.21 -40.73
N SER A 49 11.35 -15.24 -41.54
CA SER A 49 10.68 -15.49 -42.82
C SER A 49 11.71 -15.46 -43.95
N SER A 50 11.90 -16.58 -44.64
CA SER A 50 12.69 -16.65 -45.86
C SER A 50 11.76 -16.70 -47.07
N PHE A 51 11.96 -15.80 -48.03
CA PHE A 51 11.29 -15.84 -49.33
C PHE A 51 12.21 -16.57 -50.31
N PRO A 52 11.81 -17.72 -50.89
CA PRO A 52 12.65 -18.42 -51.84
C PRO A 52 12.85 -17.53 -53.08
N GLN A 53 14.10 -17.23 -53.42
CA GLN A 53 14.43 -16.55 -54.68
C GLN A 53 14.25 -17.54 -55.82
N ASN A 54 13.19 -17.37 -56.61
CA ASN A 54 13.01 -18.07 -57.86
C ASN A 54 13.90 -17.41 -58.93
N THR A 55 15.12 -17.92 -59.10
CA THR A 55 15.96 -17.55 -60.25
C THR A 55 15.50 -18.38 -61.44
N ALA A 56 14.70 -17.76 -62.31
CA ALA A 56 14.31 -18.28 -63.61
C ALA A 56 15.46 -18.24 -64.62
#